data_AF-A0A8T7HRP6-F1
#
_entry.id   AF-A0A8T7HRP6-F1
#
_cell.length_a   1.000
_cell.length_b   1.000
_cell.length_c   1.000
_cell.angle_alpha   90.00
_cell.angle_beta   90.00
_cell.angle_gamma   90.00
#
_symmetry.space_group_name_H-M   'P 1'
#
loop_
_entity.id
_entity.type
_entity.pdbx_description
1 polymer ?
#
loop_
_entity_poly.entity_id
_entity_poly.type
_entity_poly.pdbx_seq_one_letter_code
_entity_poly.pdbx_strand_id
1 'polypeptide(L)' 'MKKSAHLEMSQFALKIFADDGKLDLIELDTLINIALRDHVITDEEKRVLRSILDRLKFEDLTKELILKIEQLEKLYDF' A
#
# COMPACT_ATOMS: atom_id res chain seq x y z
N MET A 1 13.78 -15.73 11.06
CA MET A 1 14.00 -15.09 9.75
C MET A 1 13.05 -13.90 9.69
N LYS A 2 13.55 -12.66 9.77
CA LYS A 2 12.68 -11.46 9.67
C LYS A 2 12.26 -11.37 8.20
N LYS A 3 10.98 -11.62 7.87
CA LYS A 3 10.47 -11.35 6.52
C LYS A 3 10.58 -9.84 6.31
N SER A 4 11.25 -9.41 5.25
CA SER A 4 11.38 -7.99 4.92
C SER A 4 10.00 -7.42 4.57
N ALA A 5 9.65 -6.24 5.10
CA ALA A 5 8.30 -5.69 4.97
C ALA A 5 7.86 -5.50 3.51
N HIS A 6 8.75 -5.10 2.60
CA HIS A 6 8.46 -5.06 1.15
C HIS A 6 7.98 -6.41 0.56
N LEU A 7 8.45 -7.54 1.08
CA LEU A 7 8.07 -8.88 0.62
C LEU A 7 6.68 -9.25 1.16
N GLU A 8 6.37 -8.87 2.39
CA GLU A 8 5.03 -9.01 2.96
C GLU A 8 4.02 -8.11 2.25
N MET A 9 4.39 -6.87 1.93
CA MET A 9 3.57 -5.96 1.13
C MET A 9 3.29 -6.53 -0.26
N SER A 10 4.30 -7.12 -0.91
CA SER A 10 4.13 -7.77 -2.21
C SER A 10 3.18 -8.97 -2.13
N GLN A 11 3.30 -9.79 -1.08
CA GLN A 11 2.38 -10.91 -0.82
C GLN A 11 0.95 -10.43 -0.54
N PHE A 12 0.82 -9.35 0.23
CA PHE A 12 -0.46 -8.75 0.54
C PHE A 12 -1.12 -8.17 -0.71
N ALA A 13 -0.36 -7.44 -1.54
CA ALA A 13 -0.83 -6.94 -2.83
C ALA A 13 -1.33 -8.06 -3.75
N LEU A 14 -0.62 -9.18 -3.83
CA LEU A 14 -1.09 -10.34 -4.60
C LEU A 14 -2.44 -10.85 -4.09
N LYS A 15 -2.70 -10.79 -2.77
CA LYS A 15 -3.98 -11.17 -2.19
C LYS A 15 -5.09 -10.20 -2.57
N ILE A 16 -4.84 -8.89 -2.46
CA ILE A 16 -5.78 -7.83 -2.90
C ILE A 16 -6.17 -8.05 -4.37
N PHE A 17 -5.16 -8.25 -5.24
CA PHE A 17 -5.39 -8.48 -6.66
C PHE A 17 -6.05 -9.83 -6.99
N ALA A 18 -5.97 -10.82 -6.08
CA ALA A 18 -6.58 -12.12 -6.25
C ALA A 18 -8.01 -12.21 -5.68
N ASP A 19 -8.42 -11.29 -4.81
CA ASP A 19 -9.75 -11.27 -4.21
C ASP A 19 -10.76 -10.58 -5.15
N ASP A 20 -10.68 -9.24 -5.26
CA ASP A 20 -11.56 -8.45 -6.12
C ASP A 20 -10.81 -7.45 -7.03
N GLY A 21 -9.49 -7.35 -6.88
CA GLY A 21 -8.67 -6.42 -7.67
C GLY A 21 -8.76 -4.96 -7.23
N LYS A 22 -9.48 -4.67 -6.15
CA LYS A 22 -9.72 -3.31 -5.66
C LYS A 22 -8.95 -3.11 -4.37
N LEU A 23 -8.60 -1.86 -4.09
CA LEU A 23 -8.03 -1.48 -2.80
C LEU A 23 -9.12 -0.78 -2.00
N ASP A 24 -9.39 -1.27 -0.80
CA ASP A 24 -10.22 -0.54 0.17
C ASP A 24 -9.38 0.15 1.26
N LEU A 25 -10.05 0.90 2.15
CA LEU A 25 -9.39 1.62 3.24
C LEU A 25 -8.73 0.67 4.25
N ILE A 26 -9.34 -0.50 4.50
CA ILE A 26 -8.86 -1.49 5.47
C ILE A 26 -7.58 -2.13 4.93
N GLU A 27 -7.56 -2.45 3.65
CA GLU A 27 -6.42 -3.00 2.95
C GLU A 27 -5.29 -1.98 2.85
N LEU A 28 -5.59 -0.72 2.52
CA LEU A 28 -4.59 0.35 2.54
C LEU A 28 -3.98 0.51 3.93
N ASP A 29 -4.80 0.59 4.98
CA ASP A 29 -4.29 0.71 6.35
C ASP A 29 -3.45 -0.52 6.74
N THR A 30 -3.84 -1.72 6.30
CA THR A 30 -3.06 -2.95 6.52
C THR A 30 -1.72 -2.89 5.80
N LEU A 31 -1.71 -2.47 4.53
CA LEU A 31 -0.50 -2.31 3.72
C LEU A 31 0.49 -1.34 4.37
N ILE A 32 -0.02 -0.20 4.85
CA ILE A 32 0.76 0.83 5.54
C ILE A 32 1.27 0.31 6.89
N ASN A 33 0.47 -0.43 7.65
CA ASN A 33 0.91 -1.05 8.90
C ASN A 33 2.06 -2.06 8.68
N ILE A 34 2.05 -2.79 7.55
CA ILE A 34 3.16 -3.67 7.18
C ILE A 34 4.42 -2.84 6.87
N ALA A 35 4.29 -1.77 6.08
CA ALA A 35 5.40 -0.88 5.75
C ALA A 35 5.96 -0.17 6.99
N LEU A 36 5.11 0.22 7.93
CA LEU A 36 5.49 0.94 9.15
C LEU A 36 5.92 0.04 10.30
N ARG A 37 5.95 -1.28 10.12
CA ARG A 37 6.33 -2.22 11.18
C ARG A 37 7.71 -1.93 11.76
N ASP A 38 8.63 -1.44 10.92
CA ASP A 38 10.00 -1.10 11.31
C ASP A 38 10.17 0.41 11.57
N HIS A 39 9.05 1.15 11.72
CA HIS A 39 8.95 2.59 11.96
C HIS A 39 9.62 3.52 10.93
N VAL A 40 10.11 2.97 9.83
CA VAL A 40 10.74 3.69 8.71
C VAL A 40 10.25 3.08 7.42
N ILE A 41 9.67 3.89 6.53
CA ILE A 41 9.38 3.46 5.16
C ILE A 41 10.64 3.71 4.33
N THR A 42 11.26 2.62 3.91
CA THR A 42 12.45 2.58 3.05
C THR A 42 12.09 2.78 1.58
N ASP A 43 13.07 3.12 0.75
CA ASP A 43 12.87 3.33 -0.71
C ASP A 43 12.28 2.09 -1.41
N GLU A 44 12.62 0.89 -0.96
CA GLU A 44 12.05 -0.37 -1.48
C GLU A 44 10.55 -0.49 -1.17
N GLU A 45 10.13 -0.09 0.04
CA GLU A 45 8.71 -0.09 0.42
C GLU A 45 7.93 0.99 -0.32
N LYS A 46 8.51 2.18 -0.48
CA LYS A 46 7.94 3.24 -1.34
C LYS A 46 7.73 2.76 -2.76
N ARG A 47 8.71 2.06 -3.33
CA ARG A 47 8.62 1.49 -4.68
C ARG A 47 7.51 0.45 -4.79
N VAL A 48 7.34 -0.40 -3.77
CA VAL A 48 6.24 -1.38 -3.73
C VAL A 48 4.89 -0.68 -3.58
N LEU A 49 4.77 0.32 -2.70
CA LEU A 49 3.55 1.13 -2.55
C LEU A 49 3.12 1.73 -3.88
N ARG A 50 4.04 2.46 -4.54
CA ARG A 50 3.75 3.08 -5.84
C ARG A 50 3.37 2.05 -6.90
N SER A 51 4.07 0.92 -6.97
CA SER A 51 3.71 -0.15 -7.90
C SER A 51 2.32 -0.76 -7.65
N ILE A 52 1.83 -0.76 -6.41
CA ILE A 52 0.48 -1.23 -6.08
C ILE A 52 -0.52 -0.18 -6.52
N LEU A 53 -0.30 1.09 -6.15
CA LEU A 53 -1.16 2.21 -6.48
C LEU A 53 -1.31 2.41 -7.99
N ASP A 54 -0.22 2.29 -8.75
CA ASP A 54 -0.22 2.41 -10.22
C ASP A 54 -1.06 1.35 -10.94
N ARG A 55 -1.30 0.21 -10.28
CA ARG A 55 -2.12 -0.89 -10.83
C ARG A 55 -3.60 -0.73 -10.51
N LEU A 56 -3.97 0.17 -9.60
CA LEU A 56 -5.34 0.43 -9.25
C LEU A 56 -5.99 1.28 -10.34
N LYS A 57 -7.22 0.92 -10.70
CA LYS A 57 -8.01 1.74 -11.61
C LYS A 57 -8.61 2.88 -10.82
N PHE A 58 -8.55 4.08 -11.38
CA PHE A 58 -9.12 5.28 -10.76
C PHE A 58 -10.63 5.14 -10.47
N GLU A 59 -11.32 4.31 -11.27
CA GLU A 59 -12.75 3.99 -11.12
C GLU A 59 -13.07 3.19 -9.85
N ASP A 60 -12.10 2.45 -9.32
CA ASP A 60 -12.23 1.63 -8.11
C ASP A 60 -11.81 2.40 -6.84
N LEU A 61 -11.24 3.60 -6.99
CA LEU A 61 -10.82 4.44 -5.88
C LEU A 61 -11.97 5.32 -5.38
N THR A 62 -12.38 5.12 -4.13
CA THR A 62 -13.32 6.03 -3.47
C THR A 62 -12.64 7.36 -3.13
N LYS A 63 -13.43 8.44 -3.00
CA LYS A 63 -12.89 9.76 -2.59
C LYS A 63 -12.14 9.70 -1.25
N GLU A 64 -12.61 8.88 -0.32
CA GLU A 64 -11.98 8.72 0.99
C GLU A 64 -10.62 8.02 0.87
N LEU A 65 -10.52 7.00 0.02
CA LEU A 65 -9.26 6.31 -0.25
C LEU A 65 -8.24 7.23 -0.92
N ILE A 66 -8.66 8.04 -1.89
CA ILE A 66 -7.81 9.04 -2.55
C ILE A 66 -7.26 10.03 -1.51
N LEU A 67 -8.13 10.59 -0.66
CA LEU A 67 -7.71 11.52 0.40
C LEU A 67 -6.71 10.86 1.37
N LYS A 68 -6.92 9.59 1.71
CA LYS A 68 -6.01 8.83 2.57
C LYS A 68 -4.65 8.61 1.90
N ILE A 69 -4.63 8.24 0.61
CA ILE A 69 -3.40 8.09 -0.18
C ILE A 69 -2.63 9.42 -0.21
N GLU A 70 -3.29 10.53 -0.55
CA GLU A 70 -2.66 11.86 -0.58
C GLU A 70 -2.07 12.28 0.78
N GLN A 71 -2.76 11.94 1.88
CA GLN A 71 -2.25 12.18 3.23
C GLN A 71 -1.00 11.37 3.52
N LEU A 72 -0.98 10.09 3.12
CA LEU A 72 0.15 9.19 3.32
C LEU A 72 1.35 9.59 2.45
N GLU A 73 1.13 9.95 1.19
CA GLU A 73 2.17 10.47 0.29
C GLU A 73 2.83 11.71 0.89
N LYS A 74 2.05 12.64 1.45
CA LYS A 74 2.60 13.83 2.13
C LYS A 74 3.36 13.50 3.41
N LEU A 75 2.88 12.51 4.18
CA LEU A 75 3.47 12.16 5.47
C LEU A 75 4.81 11.42 5.31
N TYR A 76 4.95 10.61 4.26
CA TYR A 76 6.08 9.71 4.06
C TYR A 76 6.92 10.02 2.82
N ASP A 77 6.51 11.01 2.02
CA ASP A 77 7.21 11.50 0.83
C ASP A 77 7.53 10.39 -0.18
N PHE A 78 6.49 9.73 -0.71
CA PHE A 78 6.63 8.66 -1.70
C PHE A 78 5.89 8.91 -3.00
#